data_AF-A0A225VU51-F1
#
_entry.id   AF-A0A225VU51-F1
#
_cell.length_a   1.000
_cell.length_b   1.000
_cell.length_c   1.000
_cell.angle_alpha   90.00
_cell.angle_beta   90.00
_cell.angle_gamma   90.00
#
_symmetry.space_group_name_H-M   'P 1'
#
loop_
_entity.id
_entity.type
_entity.pdbx_description
1 polymer ?
#
loop_
_entity_poly.entity_id
_entity_poly.type
_entity_poly.pdbx_seq_one_letter_code
_entity_poly.pdbx_strand_id
1 'polypeptide(L)'
;MVGPLPGSLDENMFGLVSPTLESMRIKSSYLKDFNAAAVLATIVEPTVEEPFRSVVVKWMEIDIPGASIGFVRNRDYIYLESTGILRLDNGERVGYHLLHSVSFPQTHDLPNRIRGNMSFCGMFHQEAPDKTDCRGTGVMDPGGDMIRVLGVMGMAQATMAGLKYSYCGQMKKLAWLLEQKHAEAREHGTPPFKPVCVTCQKKVKERKFGRAGGTCKLCFNAVCASCKIPKRLSFIAPDLEMVQRKVAFCTKCLVDATRMDTEEAARVQFVYKHTVTSSVYGSSGRLSDESIRSDSTMHSYA
;
A
#
# COMPACT_ATOMS: atom_id res chain seq x y z
N MET A 1 -15.22 -9.89 12.33
CA MET A 1 -13.83 -9.60 12.75
C MET A 1 -13.88 -9.26 14.23
N VAL A 2 -13.16 -9.98 15.08
CA VAL A 2 -13.05 -9.62 16.50
C VAL A 2 -11.62 -9.83 16.92
N GLY A 3 -11.04 -8.85 17.61
CA GLY A 3 -9.78 -9.02 18.32
C GLY A 3 -8.76 -7.92 18.07
N PRO A 4 -7.61 -8.05 18.75
CA PRO A 4 -6.59 -7.01 18.75
C PRO A 4 -5.87 -6.95 17.40
N LEU A 5 -5.71 -5.73 16.91
CA LEU A 5 -4.86 -5.33 15.80
C LEU A 5 -3.62 -4.62 16.36
N PRO A 6 -2.43 -4.86 15.79
CA PRO A 6 -1.23 -4.12 16.17
C PRO A 6 -1.33 -2.66 15.70
N GLY A 7 -0.58 -1.77 16.36
CA GLY A 7 -0.48 -0.36 16.00
C GLY A 7 -1.62 0.51 16.53
N SER A 8 -1.45 1.82 16.35
CA SER A 8 -2.44 2.81 16.75
C SER A 8 -3.69 2.78 15.86
N LEU A 9 -4.74 3.48 16.28
CA LEU A 9 -5.95 3.67 15.47
C LEU A 9 -5.59 4.29 14.13
N ASP A 10 -4.79 5.35 14.13
CA ASP A 10 -4.40 6.09 12.94
C ASP A 10 -3.58 5.22 11.97
N GLU A 11 -2.71 4.34 12.47
CA GLU A 11 -1.97 3.39 11.62
C GLU A 11 -2.89 2.36 10.94
N ASN A 12 -3.87 1.84 11.68
CA ASN A 12 -4.84 0.90 11.12
C ASN A 12 -5.76 1.61 10.11
N MET A 13 -6.28 2.79 10.44
CA MET A 13 -7.09 3.58 9.53
C MET A 13 -6.31 3.99 8.27
N PHE A 14 -5.03 4.35 8.39
CA PHE A 14 -4.19 4.66 7.23
C PHE A 14 -3.94 3.46 6.31
N GLY A 15 -3.80 2.26 6.88
CA GLY A 15 -3.73 1.02 6.10
C GLY A 15 -5.05 0.69 5.38
N LEU A 16 -6.16 0.87 6.08
CA LEU A 16 -7.51 0.56 5.62
C LEU A 16 -8.02 1.51 4.52
N VAL A 17 -7.90 2.82 4.74
CA VAL A 17 -8.51 3.86 3.90
C VAL A 17 -7.85 3.86 2.53
N SER A 18 -8.69 3.89 1.49
CA SER A 18 -8.25 3.85 0.09
C SER A 18 -9.24 4.60 -0.82
N PRO A 19 -9.26 5.95 -0.81
CA PRO A 19 -10.28 6.75 -1.48
C PRO A 19 -10.15 6.77 -3.01
N THR A 20 -8.99 6.45 -3.56
CA THR A 20 -8.70 6.44 -5.01
C THR A 20 -8.34 5.04 -5.53
N LEU A 21 -8.38 4.84 -6.86
CA LEU A 21 -7.97 3.58 -7.48
C LEU A 21 -6.51 3.21 -7.16
N GLU A 22 -5.61 4.19 -7.17
CA GLU A 22 -4.20 4.04 -6.83
C GLU A 22 -4.04 3.53 -5.39
N SER A 23 -4.73 4.17 -4.45
CA SER A 23 -4.70 3.77 -3.04
C SER A 23 -5.33 2.38 -2.82
N MET A 24 -6.33 2.00 -3.61
CA MET A 24 -6.89 0.65 -3.62
C MET A 24 -5.86 -0.38 -4.10
N ARG A 25 -5.16 -0.10 -5.22
CA ARG A 25 -4.09 -0.97 -5.74
C ARG A 25 -2.97 -1.15 -4.72
N ILE A 26 -2.54 -0.07 -4.08
CA ILE A 26 -1.54 -0.12 -3.01
C ILE A 26 -2.05 -0.96 -1.83
N LYS A 27 -3.29 -0.74 -1.37
CA LYS A 27 -3.89 -1.51 -0.27
C LYS A 27 -3.91 -3.01 -0.57
N SER A 28 -4.47 -3.41 -1.72
CA SER A 28 -4.57 -4.82 -2.10
C SER A 28 -3.20 -5.48 -2.27
N SER A 29 -2.18 -4.75 -2.72
CA SER A 29 -0.81 -5.30 -2.82
C SER A 29 -0.24 -5.84 -1.49
N TYR A 30 -0.76 -5.35 -0.35
CA TYR A 30 -0.40 -5.81 1.00
C TYR A 30 -1.42 -6.79 1.59
N LEU A 31 -2.71 -6.51 1.39
CA LEU A 31 -3.80 -7.26 2.01
C LEU A 31 -4.08 -8.57 1.27
N LYS A 32 -4.06 -8.52 -0.07
CA LYS A 32 -4.54 -9.56 -0.98
C LYS A 32 -6.03 -9.88 -0.78
N ASP A 33 -6.83 -8.82 -0.68
CA ASP A 33 -8.27 -8.83 -0.42
C ASP A 33 -9.12 -8.86 -1.70
N PHE A 34 -8.64 -8.28 -2.80
CA PHE A 34 -9.29 -8.32 -4.13
C PHE A 34 -8.27 -8.30 -5.27
N ASN A 35 -8.70 -8.65 -6.50
CA ASN A 35 -7.82 -8.79 -7.66
C ASN A 35 -7.96 -7.68 -8.69
N ALA A 36 -9.17 -7.14 -8.84
CA ALA A 36 -9.43 -5.98 -9.68
C ALA A 36 -10.31 -4.98 -8.92
N ALA A 37 -10.20 -3.71 -9.26
CA ALA A 37 -10.91 -2.63 -8.60
C ALA A 37 -11.14 -1.44 -9.53
N ALA A 38 -12.21 -0.70 -9.25
CA ALA A 38 -12.49 0.61 -9.83
C ALA A 38 -13.16 1.51 -8.78
N VAL A 39 -12.89 2.81 -8.86
CA VAL A 39 -13.67 3.84 -8.16
C VAL A 39 -14.73 4.33 -9.13
N LEU A 40 -16.00 4.20 -8.77
CA LEU A 40 -17.14 4.58 -9.62
C LEU A 40 -17.60 6.01 -9.35
N ALA A 41 -17.61 6.42 -8.08
CA ALA A 41 -17.95 7.78 -7.68
C ALA A 41 -17.36 8.11 -6.30
N THR A 42 -16.90 9.35 -6.13
CA THR A 42 -16.49 9.88 -4.83
C THR A 42 -17.56 10.83 -4.33
N ILE A 43 -18.16 10.52 -3.17
CA ILE A 43 -19.25 11.31 -2.57
C ILE A 43 -18.70 12.26 -1.51
N VAL A 44 -17.77 11.77 -0.68
CA VAL A 44 -17.05 12.58 0.32
C VAL A 44 -15.56 12.33 0.16
N GLU A 45 -14.82 13.40 -0.11
CA GLU A 45 -13.36 13.39 -0.17
C GLU A 45 -12.75 13.59 1.23
N PRO A 46 -11.56 13.01 1.50
CA PRO A 46 -10.76 13.34 2.67
C PRO A 46 -10.39 14.82 2.74
N THR A 47 -10.31 15.37 3.94
CA THR A 47 -9.88 16.76 4.19
C THR A 47 -8.62 16.80 5.06
N VAL A 48 -8.01 17.98 5.20
CA VAL A 48 -6.84 18.18 6.06
C VAL A 48 -7.16 17.85 7.52
N GLU A 49 -8.36 18.21 7.97
CA GLU A 49 -8.86 18.01 9.33
C GLU A 49 -9.32 16.56 9.56
N GLU A 50 -9.92 15.94 8.54
CA GLU A 50 -10.45 14.57 8.60
C GLU A 50 -9.84 13.68 7.49
N PRO A 51 -8.53 13.38 7.52
CA PRO A 51 -7.84 12.69 6.42
C PRO A 51 -8.29 11.24 6.22
N PHE A 52 -8.93 10.63 7.23
CA PHE A 52 -9.47 9.27 7.14
C PHE A 52 -10.94 9.24 6.73
N ARG A 53 -11.61 10.39 6.63
CA ARG A 53 -13.03 10.44 6.31
C ARG A 53 -13.23 10.36 4.81
N SER A 54 -13.90 9.32 4.34
CA SER A 54 -14.27 9.20 2.92
C SER A 54 -15.55 8.42 2.73
N VAL A 55 -16.28 8.74 1.65
CA VAL A 55 -17.45 8.00 1.19
C VAL A 55 -17.34 7.81 -0.31
N VAL A 56 -17.20 6.58 -0.76
CA VAL A 56 -16.85 6.26 -2.16
C VAL A 56 -17.62 5.03 -2.63
N VAL A 57 -18.20 5.12 -3.82
CA VAL A 57 -18.79 3.96 -4.52
C VAL A 57 -17.70 3.27 -5.33
N LYS A 58 -17.53 1.97 -5.11
CA LYS A 58 -16.45 1.16 -5.66
C LYS A 58 -16.99 -0.09 -6.32
N TRP A 59 -16.19 -0.58 -7.26
CA TRP A 59 -16.32 -1.92 -7.81
C TRP A 59 -15.07 -2.71 -7.42
N MET A 60 -15.24 -3.99 -7.09
CA MET A 60 -14.12 -4.92 -6.94
C MET A 60 -14.46 -6.32 -7.45
N GLU A 61 -13.43 -7.04 -7.88
CA GLU A 61 -13.51 -8.45 -8.23
C GLU A 61 -12.70 -9.29 -7.25
N ILE A 62 -13.33 -10.34 -6.73
CA ILE A 62 -12.70 -11.37 -5.92
C ILE A 62 -12.59 -12.64 -6.78
N ASP A 63 -11.35 -13.12 -6.88
CA ASP A 63 -11.00 -14.36 -7.59
C ASP A 63 -11.32 -15.53 -6.66
N ILE A 64 -12.04 -16.50 -7.21
CA ILE A 64 -12.44 -17.68 -6.45
C ILE A 64 -11.53 -18.84 -6.88
N PRO A 65 -10.92 -19.59 -5.94
CA PRO A 65 -10.14 -20.76 -6.29
C PRO A 65 -10.90 -21.68 -7.25
N GLY A 66 -10.29 -21.97 -8.41
CA GLY A 66 -10.90 -22.75 -9.49
C GLY A 66 -11.54 -21.92 -10.62
N ALA A 67 -11.57 -20.59 -10.53
CA ALA A 67 -12.15 -19.76 -11.58
C ALA A 67 -11.31 -19.74 -12.87
N SER A 68 -9.99 -19.68 -12.75
CA SER A 68 -9.05 -19.70 -13.88
C SER A 68 -9.09 -21.00 -14.71
N ILE A 69 -9.63 -22.08 -14.15
CA ILE A 69 -9.81 -23.38 -14.81
C ILE A 69 -11.29 -23.68 -15.16
N GLY A 70 -12.18 -22.68 -15.02
CA GLY A 70 -13.58 -22.76 -15.45
C GLY A 70 -14.54 -23.51 -14.52
N PHE A 71 -14.11 -23.89 -13.30
CA PHE A 71 -14.94 -24.63 -12.36
C PHE A 71 -15.99 -23.75 -11.66
N VAL A 72 -15.67 -22.47 -11.45
CA VAL A 72 -16.53 -21.45 -10.86
C VAL A 72 -16.30 -20.12 -11.58
N ARG A 73 -17.20 -19.14 -11.42
CA ARG A 73 -16.98 -17.78 -11.93
C ARG A 73 -16.48 -16.84 -10.84
N ASN A 74 -15.76 -15.79 -11.22
CA ASN A 74 -15.37 -14.74 -10.28
C ASN A 74 -16.58 -13.95 -9.79
N ARG A 75 -16.45 -13.42 -8.58
CA ARG A 75 -17.50 -12.60 -7.96
C ARG A 75 -17.09 -11.15 -8.01
N ASP A 76 -17.99 -10.34 -8.54
CA ASP A 76 -17.83 -8.89 -8.50
C ASP A 76 -18.84 -8.27 -7.54
N TYR A 77 -18.46 -7.11 -6.99
CA TYR A 77 -19.25 -6.40 -6.01
C TYR A 77 -19.20 -4.91 -6.31
N ILE A 78 -20.36 -4.28 -6.24
CA ILE A 78 -20.49 -2.83 -6.26
C ILE A 78 -20.99 -2.40 -4.91
N TYR A 79 -20.27 -1.50 -4.26
CA TYR A 79 -20.50 -1.15 -2.88
C TYR A 79 -20.15 0.30 -2.60
N LEU A 80 -20.91 0.90 -1.68
CA LEU A 80 -20.55 2.12 -1.00
C LEU A 80 -19.59 1.75 0.15
N GLU A 81 -18.41 2.36 0.19
CA GLU A 81 -17.50 2.29 1.33
C GLU A 81 -17.49 3.64 2.06
N SER A 82 -17.74 3.62 3.37
CA SER A 82 -17.59 4.77 4.25
C SER A 82 -16.57 4.48 5.34
N THR A 83 -15.63 5.40 5.54
CA THR A 83 -14.57 5.30 6.54
C THR A 83 -14.39 6.63 7.24
N GLY A 84 -13.83 6.58 8.45
CA GLY A 84 -13.50 7.78 9.22
C GLY A 84 -13.15 7.46 10.67
N ILE A 85 -12.86 8.51 11.42
CA ILE A 85 -12.71 8.46 12.87
C ILE A 85 -13.74 9.42 13.46
N LEU A 86 -14.55 8.90 14.37
CA LEU A 86 -15.53 9.69 15.12
C LEU A 86 -14.96 10.01 16.51
N ARG A 87 -15.40 11.12 17.08
CA ARG A 87 -15.22 11.43 18.50
C ARG A 87 -16.56 11.25 19.19
N LEU A 88 -16.62 10.34 20.16
CA LEU A 88 -17.81 10.10 20.96
C LEU A 88 -18.01 11.21 22.00
N ASP A 89 -19.18 11.28 22.61
CA ASP A 89 -19.51 12.29 23.63
C ASP A 89 -18.59 12.23 24.87
N ASN A 90 -18.07 11.03 25.17
CA ASN A 90 -17.07 10.82 26.22
C ASN A 90 -15.65 11.27 25.82
N GLY A 91 -15.47 11.77 24.60
CA GLY A 91 -14.21 12.24 24.05
C GLY A 91 -13.33 11.16 23.42
N GLU A 92 -13.72 9.89 23.46
CA GLU A 92 -12.96 8.79 22.85
C GLU A 92 -13.00 8.86 21.32
N ARG A 93 -11.88 8.48 20.68
CA ARG A 93 -11.78 8.34 19.22
C ARG A 93 -12.10 6.90 18.82
N VAL A 94 -13.01 6.73 17.87
CA VAL A 94 -13.38 5.42 17.33
C VAL A 94 -13.35 5.46 15.81
N GLY A 95 -12.52 4.60 15.20
CA GLY A 95 -12.52 4.41 13.76
C GLY A 95 -13.71 3.57 13.32
N TYR A 96 -14.19 3.80 12.10
CA TYR A 96 -15.24 2.97 11.50
C TYR A 96 -14.91 2.61 10.05
N HIS A 97 -15.40 1.44 9.63
CA HIS A 97 -15.37 0.94 8.27
C HIS A 97 -16.72 0.33 7.95
N LEU A 98 -17.47 0.99 7.09
CA LEU A 98 -18.75 0.53 6.59
C LEU A 98 -18.59 0.21 5.11
N LEU A 99 -19.09 -0.94 4.70
CA LEU A 99 -19.26 -1.26 3.29
C LEU A 99 -20.64 -1.88 3.09
N HIS A 100 -21.34 -1.47 2.05
CA HIS A 100 -22.66 -1.99 1.73
C HIS A 100 -22.86 -2.01 0.23
N SER A 101 -23.33 -3.14 -0.31
CA SER A 101 -23.61 -3.27 -1.73
C SER A 101 -24.70 -2.31 -2.16
N VAL A 102 -24.51 -1.69 -3.32
CA VAL A 102 -25.44 -0.73 -3.92
C VAL A 102 -25.64 -1.07 -5.39
N SER A 103 -26.81 -0.71 -5.93
CA SER A 103 -27.18 -0.98 -7.31
C SER A 103 -27.80 0.26 -7.94
N PHE A 104 -27.39 0.55 -9.18
CA PHE A 104 -27.89 1.66 -9.98
C PHE A 104 -28.08 1.18 -11.44
N PRO A 105 -28.89 1.88 -12.27
CA PRO A 105 -29.08 1.49 -13.67
C PRO A 105 -27.79 1.37 -14.50
N GLN A 106 -26.76 2.14 -14.16
CA GLN A 106 -25.45 2.14 -14.84
C GLN A 106 -24.62 0.89 -14.51
N THR A 107 -24.94 0.18 -13.43
CA THR A 107 -24.14 -0.91 -12.87
C THR A 107 -24.62 -2.28 -13.30
N HIS A 108 -24.71 -2.47 -14.62
CA HIS A 108 -25.12 -3.73 -15.24
C HIS A 108 -24.18 -4.90 -14.88
N ASP A 109 -24.68 -6.11 -15.09
CA ASP A 109 -23.90 -7.32 -14.89
C ASP A 109 -22.79 -7.41 -15.93
N LEU A 110 -21.58 -7.72 -15.48
CA LEU A 110 -20.43 -7.89 -16.35
C LEU A 110 -20.33 -9.34 -16.83
N PRO A 111 -19.92 -9.59 -18.08
CA PRO A 111 -19.75 -10.94 -18.59
C PRO A 111 -18.68 -11.71 -17.79
N ASN A 112 -18.86 -13.03 -17.70
CA ASN A 112 -17.97 -13.98 -17.02
C ASN A 112 -17.80 -13.77 -15.51
N ARG A 113 -18.67 -12.98 -14.89
CA ARG A 113 -18.71 -12.72 -13.45
C ARG A 113 -20.10 -12.99 -12.91
N ILE A 114 -20.20 -13.14 -11.60
CA ILE A 114 -21.47 -13.23 -10.88
C ILE A 114 -21.48 -12.10 -9.86
N ARG A 115 -22.51 -11.25 -9.93
CA ARG A 115 -22.71 -10.16 -8.97
C ARG A 115 -23.08 -10.73 -7.62
N GLY A 116 -22.23 -10.48 -6.63
CA GLY A 116 -22.54 -10.73 -5.23
C GLY A 116 -23.01 -9.47 -4.51
N ASN A 117 -23.57 -9.64 -3.32
CA ASN A 117 -23.91 -8.58 -2.39
C ASN A 117 -23.16 -8.77 -1.07
N MET A 118 -22.78 -7.67 -0.43
CA MET A 118 -22.20 -7.71 0.90
C MET A 118 -22.61 -6.50 1.74
N SER A 119 -22.60 -6.69 3.04
CA SER A 119 -22.71 -5.61 4.02
C SER A 119 -21.78 -5.92 5.16
N PHE A 120 -20.93 -4.99 5.54
CA PHE A 120 -20.01 -5.15 6.66
C PHE A 120 -19.84 -3.82 7.40
N CYS A 121 -19.69 -3.93 8.71
CA CYS A 121 -19.38 -2.84 9.61
C CYS A 121 -18.25 -3.28 10.53
N GLY A 122 -17.21 -2.46 10.65
CA GLY A 122 -16.12 -2.62 11.60
C GLY A 122 -15.91 -1.33 12.38
N MET A 123 -15.75 -1.47 13.70
CA MET A 123 -15.42 -0.40 14.63
C MET A 123 -14.05 -0.67 15.24
N PHE A 124 -13.23 0.36 15.36
CA PHE A 124 -11.84 0.29 15.80
C PHE A 124 -11.64 1.21 17.01
N HIS A 125 -11.17 0.64 18.12
CA HIS A 125 -10.95 1.38 19.36
C HIS A 125 -9.53 1.14 19.86
N GLN A 126 -8.78 2.21 20.12
CA GLN A 126 -7.41 2.09 20.58
C GLN A 126 -7.35 1.82 22.08
N GLU A 127 -6.88 0.64 22.47
CA GLU A 127 -6.75 0.25 23.88
C GLU A 127 -5.39 0.65 24.48
N ALA A 128 -4.35 0.75 23.64
CA ALA A 128 -3.00 1.15 24.05
C ALA A 128 -2.27 1.84 22.87
N PRO A 129 -1.12 2.51 23.08
CA PRO A 129 -0.39 3.21 22.02
C PRO A 129 -0.10 2.38 20.76
N ASP A 130 0.10 1.06 20.91
CA ASP A 130 0.43 0.10 19.85
C ASP A 130 -0.61 -1.03 19.72
N LYS A 131 -1.81 -0.84 20.25
CA LYS A 131 -2.88 -1.85 20.24
C LYS A 131 -4.25 -1.23 19.98
N THR A 132 -4.91 -1.71 18.94
CA THR A 132 -6.27 -1.32 18.55
C THR A 132 -7.18 -2.53 18.56
N ASP A 133 -8.27 -2.54 19.33
CA ASP A 133 -9.31 -3.57 19.22
C ASP A 133 -10.18 -3.29 17.99
N CYS A 134 -10.55 -4.35 17.27
CA CYS A 134 -11.51 -4.26 16.17
C CYS A 134 -12.69 -5.18 16.44
N ARG A 135 -13.89 -4.62 16.27
CA ARG A 135 -15.16 -5.35 16.35
C ARG A 135 -15.96 -5.08 15.10
N GLY A 136 -16.23 -6.11 14.34
CA GLY A 136 -16.98 -5.99 13.11
C GLY A 136 -17.80 -7.23 12.78
N THR A 137 -18.90 -7.00 12.10
CA THR A 137 -19.81 -8.02 11.61
C THR A 137 -20.12 -7.76 10.14
N GLY A 138 -20.48 -8.81 9.43
CA GLY A 138 -20.88 -8.67 8.04
C GLY A 138 -21.57 -9.91 7.51
N VAL A 139 -22.27 -9.69 6.41
CA VAL A 139 -22.93 -10.71 5.61
C VAL A 139 -22.43 -10.59 4.18
N MET A 140 -22.24 -11.73 3.53
CA MET A 140 -21.83 -11.79 2.14
C MET A 140 -22.69 -12.85 1.45
N ASP A 141 -23.40 -12.42 0.42
CA ASP A 141 -24.06 -13.28 -0.54
C ASP A 141 -23.21 -13.29 -1.82
N PRO A 142 -22.48 -14.39 -2.09
CA PRO A 142 -21.64 -14.48 -3.28
C PRO A 142 -22.43 -14.60 -4.59
N GLY A 143 -23.75 -14.78 -4.55
CA GLY A 143 -24.60 -14.92 -5.72
C GLY A 143 -24.35 -16.21 -6.53
N GLY A 144 -25.39 -16.61 -7.26
CA GLY A 144 -25.39 -17.80 -8.12
C GLY A 144 -25.00 -19.09 -7.39
N ASP A 145 -24.56 -20.08 -8.15
CA ASP A 145 -24.12 -21.37 -7.60
C ASP A 145 -22.71 -21.25 -7.03
N MET A 146 -22.62 -20.87 -5.75
CA MET A 146 -21.37 -20.88 -5.00
C MET A 146 -21.25 -22.16 -4.18
N ILE A 147 -20.11 -22.84 -4.32
CA ILE A 147 -19.77 -23.95 -3.43
C ILE A 147 -19.60 -23.40 -2.02
N ARG A 148 -20.47 -23.81 -1.11
CA ARG A 148 -20.56 -23.28 0.27
C ARG A 148 -19.21 -23.18 0.98
N VAL A 149 -18.38 -24.21 0.89
CA VAL A 149 -17.05 -24.24 1.52
C VAL A 149 -16.15 -23.14 0.96
N LEU A 150 -16.13 -22.94 -0.36
CA LEU A 150 -15.34 -21.88 -1.00
C LEU A 150 -15.86 -20.48 -0.60
N GLY A 151 -17.17 -20.31 -0.53
CA GLY A 151 -17.79 -19.08 -0.06
C GLY A 151 -17.35 -18.72 1.38
N VAL A 152 -17.45 -19.67 2.31
CA VAL A 152 -17.04 -19.47 3.71
C VAL A 152 -15.55 -19.14 3.82
N MET A 153 -14.69 -19.86 3.08
CA MET A 153 -13.25 -19.59 3.06
C MET A 153 -12.93 -18.19 2.51
N GLY A 154 -13.63 -17.76 1.45
CA GLY A 154 -13.50 -16.41 0.89
C GLY A 154 -13.89 -15.33 1.90
N MET A 155 -15.02 -15.50 2.58
CA MET A 155 -15.46 -14.58 3.66
C MET A 155 -14.44 -14.50 4.80
N ALA A 156 -13.90 -15.66 5.22
CA ALA A 156 -12.87 -15.71 6.25
C ALA A 156 -11.59 -14.97 5.80
N GLN A 157 -11.15 -15.17 4.56
CA GLN A 157 -9.99 -14.47 4.01
C GLN A 157 -10.20 -12.96 3.91
N ALA A 158 -11.36 -12.50 3.43
CA ALA A 158 -11.71 -11.09 3.38
C ALA A 158 -11.69 -10.45 4.78
N THR A 159 -12.21 -11.17 5.77
CA THR A 159 -12.19 -10.72 7.18
C THR A 159 -10.78 -10.72 7.76
N MET A 160 -9.95 -11.72 7.45
CA MET A 160 -8.57 -11.81 7.94
C MET A 160 -7.64 -10.78 7.29
N ALA A 161 -7.99 -10.22 6.13
CA ALA A 161 -7.20 -9.18 5.49
C ALA A 161 -6.98 -7.96 6.40
N GLY A 162 -7.94 -7.64 7.28
CA GLY A 162 -7.83 -6.54 8.23
C GLY A 162 -6.72 -6.69 9.26
N LEU A 163 -6.22 -7.91 9.52
CA LEU A 163 -5.05 -8.13 10.38
C LEU A 163 -3.78 -7.46 9.84
N LYS A 164 -3.78 -7.06 8.57
CA LYS A 164 -2.66 -6.42 7.88
C LYS A 164 -2.82 -4.90 7.75
N TYR A 165 -3.87 -4.28 8.31
CA TYR A 165 -4.08 -2.84 8.17
C TYR A 165 -2.90 -2.03 8.71
N SER A 166 -2.49 -2.22 9.96
CA SER A 166 -1.31 -1.53 10.50
C SER A 166 -0.03 -1.77 9.68
N TYR A 167 0.22 -3.01 9.23
CA TYR A 167 1.37 -3.28 8.35
C TYR A 167 1.29 -2.49 7.03
N CYS A 168 0.12 -2.44 6.41
CA CYS A 168 -0.11 -1.64 5.20
C CYS A 168 0.13 -0.15 5.47
N GLY A 169 -0.39 0.38 6.57
CA GLY A 169 -0.17 1.77 7.00
C GLY A 169 1.32 2.07 7.20
N GLN A 170 2.05 1.18 7.86
CA GLN A 170 3.50 1.31 8.03
C GLN A 170 4.25 1.33 6.70
N MET A 171 3.88 0.50 5.72
CA MET A 171 4.52 0.49 4.41
C MET A 171 4.19 1.75 3.60
N LYS A 172 2.94 2.23 3.63
CA LYS A 172 2.55 3.52 3.04
C LYS A 172 3.35 4.67 3.63
N LYS A 173 3.54 4.68 4.96
CA LYS A 173 4.30 5.69 5.70
C LYS A 173 5.78 5.67 5.32
N LEU A 174 6.38 4.48 5.23
CA LEU A 174 7.77 4.32 4.76
C LEU A 174 7.97 4.78 3.33
N ALA A 175 6.98 4.53 2.45
CA ALA A 175 7.04 4.96 1.06
C ALA A 175 7.02 6.50 0.94
N TRP A 176 6.14 7.17 1.69
CA TRP A 176 6.11 8.63 1.80
C TRP A 176 7.42 9.21 2.35
N LEU A 177 7.91 8.66 3.47
CA LEU A 177 9.18 9.09 4.06
C LEU A 177 10.37 8.93 3.12
N LEU A 178 10.37 7.84 2.35
CA LEU A 178 11.40 7.59 1.34
C LEU A 178 11.42 8.71 0.30
N GLU A 179 10.28 9.13 -0.21
CA GLU A 179 10.22 10.22 -1.17
C GLU A 179 10.71 11.54 -0.60
N GLN A 180 10.27 11.90 0.60
CA GLN A 180 10.73 13.13 1.26
C GLN A 180 12.26 13.14 1.41
N LYS A 181 12.84 12.07 1.94
CA LYS A 181 14.30 11.97 2.11
C LYS A 181 15.07 11.94 0.80
N HIS A 182 14.50 11.38 -0.25
CA HIS A 182 15.10 11.42 -1.57
C HIS A 182 14.97 12.78 -2.26
N ALA A 183 13.88 13.52 -2.03
CA ALA A 183 13.74 14.89 -2.51
C ALA A 183 14.74 15.81 -1.80
N GLU A 184 14.81 15.76 -0.46
CA GLU A 184 15.79 16.49 0.34
C GLU A 184 17.23 16.20 -0.13
N ALA A 185 17.57 14.93 -0.40
CA ALA A 185 18.89 14.54 -0.88
C ALA A 185 19.21 14.98 -2.31
N ARG A 186 18.21 15.20 -3.17
CA ARG A 186 18.41 15.77 -4.52
C ARG A 186 18.78 17.26 -4.44
N GLU A 187 18.22 17.97 -3.48
CA GLU A 187 18.45 19.40 -3.29
C GLU A 187 19.73 19.69 -2.50
N HIS A 188 19.98 18.93 -1.43
CA HIS A 188 21.03 19.21 -0.45
C HIS A 188 22.20 18.20 -0.50
N GLY A 189 22.11 17.18 -1.34
CA GLY A 189 23.07 16.07 -1.39
C GLY A 189 22.87 15.05 -0.27
N THR A 190 23.59 13.93 -0.37
CA THR A 190 23.59 12.88 0.67
C THR A 190 24.77 13.07 1.64
N PRO A 191 24.65 12.64 2.91
CA PRO A 191 25.77 12.59 3.83
C PRO A 191 26.98 11.84 3.25
N PRO A 192 28.22 12.25 3.58
CA PRO A 192 29.42 11.56 3.12
C PRO A 192 29.44 10.12 3.60
N PHE A 193 29.74 9.20 2.69
CA PHE A 193 29.75 7.77 3.00
C PHE A 193 30.84 7.45 4.03
N LYS A 194 30.45 6.79 5.11
CA LYS A 194 31.37 6.24 6.12
C LYS A 194 31.18 4.72 6.15
N PRO A 195 32.23 3.88 6.07
CA PRO A 195 32.13 2.42 6.06
C PRO A 195 31.89 1.86 7.48
N VAL A 196 30.99 2.47 8.23
CA VAL A 196 30.62 2.12 9.61
C VAL A 196 29.10 1.97 9.67
N CYS A 197 28.64 0.84 10.17
CA CYS A 197 27.22 0.54 10.24
C CYS A 197 26.51 1.54 11.18
N VAL A 198 25.51 2.25 10.67
CA VAL A 198 24.74 3.25 11.43
C VAL A 198 24.03 2.66 12.66
N THR A 199 23.74 1.36 12.65
CA THR A 199 23.05 0.67 13.76
C THR A 199 24.02 0.15 14.82
N CYS A 200 25.02 -0.65 14.42
CA CYS A 200 25.87 -1.39 15.36
C CYS A 200 27.31 -0.89 15.44
N GLN A 201 27.65 0.18 14.71
CA GLN A 201 28.97 0.82 14.67
C GLN A 201 30.13 -0.09 14.20
N LYS A 202 29.84 -1.30 13.69
CA LYS A 202 30.84 -2.20 13.11
C LYS A 202 31.26 -1.73 11.72
N LYS A 203 32.54 -1.91 11.37
CA LYS A 203 33.05 -1.65 10.02
C LYS A 203 32.28 -2.49 8.98
N VAL A 204 31.82 -1.84 7.92
CA VAL A 204 31.15 -2.50 6.80
C VAL A 204 32.19 -2.76 5.72
N LYS A 205 32.32 -4.02 5.30
CA LYS A 205 33.23 -4.38 4.20
C LYS A 205 32.76 -3.68 2.93
N GLU A 206 33.63 -2.86 2.34
CA GLU A 206 33.44 -2.35 0.99
C GLU A 206 33.47 -3.54 0.02
N ARG A 207 32.46 -3.66 -0.84
CA ARG A 207 32.49 -4.67 -1.89
C ARG A 207 33.37 -4.12 -3.01
N LYS A 208 34.42 -4.87 -3.36
CA LYS A 208 35.15 -4.68 -4.62
C LYS A 208 34.12 -4.73 -5.76
N PHE A 209 34.21 -3.86 -6.76
CA PHE A 209 33.25 -3.63 -7.88
C PHE A 209 32.20 -2.51 -7.75
N GLY A 210 32.45 -1.45 -6.99
CA GLY A 210 31.70 -0.17 -7.13
C GLY A 210 30.23 -0.19 -6.72
N ARG A 211 29.66 -1.34 -6.33
CA ARG A 211 28.38 -1.40 -5.64
C ARG A 211 28.60 -1.05 -4.18
N ALA A 212 28.10 0.12 -3.77
CA ALA A 212 28.05 0.53 -2.38
C ALA A 212 27.61 -0.65 -1.50
N GLY A 213 28.29 -0.85 -0.37
CA GLY A 213 27.79 -1.71 0.71
C GLY A 213 26.34 -1.36 1.03
N GLY A 214 25.59 -2.25 1.67
CA GLY A 214 24.16 -1.99 1.93
C GLY A 214 23.96 -0.65 2.65
N THR A 215 23.33 0.33 2.00
CA THR A 215 22.97 1.60 2.63
C THR A 215 21.50 1.59 3.05
N CYS A 216 21.18 2.31 4.12
CA CYS A 216 19.79 2.62 4.45
C CYS A 216 19.26 3.62 3.42
N LYS A 217 18.09 3.36 2.85
CA LYS A 217 17.49 4.26 1.85
C LYS A 217 16.79 5.49 2.43
N LEU A 218 16.68 5.59 3.76
CA LEU A 218 16.18 6.82 4.43
C LEU A 218 17.31 7.76 4.85
N CYS A 219 18.33 7.24 5.54
CA CYS A 219 19.41 8.08 6.07
C CYS A 219 20.71 8.03 5.25
N PHE A 220 20.74 7.25 4.16
CA PHE A 220 21.88 7.09 3.24
C PHE A 220 23.18 6.51 3.84
N ASN A 221 23.23 6.30 5.16
CA ASN A 221 24.38 5.73 5.86
C ASN A 221 24.55 4.21 5.62
N ALA A 222 25.77 3.71 5.82
CA ALA A 222 26.09 2.30 5.68
C ALA A 222 25.38 1.42 6.72
N VAL A 223 25.01 0.21 6.32
CA VAL A 223 24.32 -0.81 7.12
C VAL A 223 24.94 -2.17 6.84
N CYS A 224 25.41 -2.86 7.89
CA CYS A 224 25.95 -4.20 7.72
C CYS A 224 24.84 -5.21 7.36
N ALA A 225 25.22 -6.40 6.89
CA ALA A 225 24.26 -7.42 6.46
C ALA A 225 23.27 -7.84 7.56
N SER A 226 23.70 -7.88 8.83
CA SER A 226 22.86 -8.25 9.97
C SER A 226 21.94 -7.15 10.48
N CYS A 227 22.27 -5.86 10.25
CA CYS A 227 21.43 -4.73 10.63
C CYS A 227 20.52 -4.24 9.49
N LYS A 228 20.63 -4.85 8.30
CA LYS A 228 19.87 -4.48 7.12
C LYS A 228 18.50 -5.15 7.16
N ILE A 229 17.45 -4.34 7.19
CA ILE A 229 16.07 -4.81 7.22
C ILE A 229 15.41 -4.48 5.87
N PRO A 230 15.21 -5.47 4.99
CA PRO A 230 14.50 -5.24 3.74
C PRO A 230 12.99 -5.17 3.94
N LYS A 231 12.33 -4.19 3.32
CA LYS A 231 10.86 -4.11 3.21
C LYS A 231 10.45 -4.02 1.75
N ARG A 232 9.27 -4.55 1.42
CA ARG A 232 8.67 -4.42 0.09
C ARG A 232 7.72 -3.23 0.10
N LEU A 233 8.06 -2.20 -0.66
CA LEU A 233 7.24 -1.01 -0.81
C LEU A 233 6.56 -1.02 -2.17
N SER A 234 5.26 -0.69 -2.19
CA SER A 234 4.44 -0.58 -3.38
C SER A 234 4.37 0.87 -3.83
N PHE A 235 4.47 1.09 -5.14
CA PHE A 235 4.42 2.39 -5.79
C PHE A 235 3.52 2.28 -7.02
N ILE A 236 2.98 3.41 -7.46
CA ILE A 236 2.36 3.51 -8.79
C ILE A 236 3.41 4.08 -9.74
N ALA A 237 3.70 3.35 -10.81
CA ALA A 237 4.61 3.78 -11.86
C ALA A 237 3.93 4.78 -12.82
N PRO A 238 4.68 5.50 -13.67
CA PRO A 238 4.11 6.49 -14.59
C PRO A 238 3.12 5.92 -15.61
N ASP A 239 3.22 4.62 -15.91
CA ASP A 239 2.29 3.84 -16.73
C ASP A 239 1.02 3.42 -15.95
N LEU A 240 0.86 3.93 -14.72
CA LEU A 240 -0.22 3.61 -13.78
C LEU A 240 -0.19 2.19 -13.21
N GLU A 241 0.83 1.40 -13.53
CA GLU A 241 0.99 0.04 -13.01
C GLU A 241 1.52 0.05 -11.58
N MET A 242 1.09 -0.94 -10.78
CA MET A 242 1.58 -1.11 -9.42
C MET A 242 2.89 -1.89 -9.44
N VAL A 243 3.94 -1.30 -8.85
CA VAL A 243 5.27 -1.92 -8.76
C VAL A 243 5.68 -2.12 -7.30
N GLN A 244 6.19 -3.30 -6.98
CA GLN A 244 6.78 -3.58 -5.66
C GLN A 244 8.30 -3.61 -5.72
N ARG A 245 8.94 -2.92 -4.78
CA ARG A 245 10.40 -2.83 -4.70
C ARG A 245 10.90 -3.20 -3.32
N LYS A 246 11.98 -3.99 -3.30
CA LYS A 246 12.69 -4.35 -2.07
C LYS A 246 13.65 -3.22 -1.70
N VAL A 247 13.33 -2.50 -0.64
CA VAL A 247 14.09 -1.35 -0.13
C VAL A 247 14.75 -1.74 1.19
N ALA A 248 16.01 -1.35 1.37
CA ALA A 248 16.80 -1.67 2.56
C ALA A 248 16.81 -0.50 3.55
N PHE A 249 16.50 -0.78 4.80
CA PHE A 249 16.49 0.19 5.89
C PHE A 249 17.40 -0.26 7.04
N CYS A 250 17.88 0.69 7.84
CA CYS A 250 18.47 0.39 9.15
C CYS A 250 17.36 0.32 10.21
N THR A 251 17.63 -0.38 11.31
CA THR A 251 16.69 -0.48 12.44
C THR A 251 16.24 0.87 12.97
N LYS A 252 17.16 1.84 13.12
CA LYS A 252 16.85 3.17 13.65
C LYS A 252 15.78 3.87 12.81
N CYS A 253 16.00 3.99 11.49
CA CYS A 253 15.03 4.64 10.61
C CYS A 253 13.68 3.92 10.56
N LEU A 254 13.64 2.59 10.70
CA LEU A 254 12.36 1.88 10.77
C LEU A 254 11.61 2.19 12.07
N VAL A 255 12.30 2.20 13.22
CA VAL A 255 11.68 2.55 14.51
C VAL A 255 11.20 3.99 14.52
N ASP A 256 12.02 4.91 14.01
CA ASP A 256 11.65 6.33 13.91
C ASP A 256 10.43 6.49 13.01
N ALA A 257 10.40 5.82 11.84
CA ALA A 257 9.24 5.83 10.95
C ALA A 257 7.97 5.26 11.61
N THR A 258 8.06 4.16 12.37
CA THR A 258 6.88 3.62 13.09
C THR A 258 6.33 4.63 14.10
N ARG A 259 7.19 5.37 14.79
CA ARG A 259 6.80 6.33 15.84
C ARG A 259 6.29 7.67 15.31
N MET A 260 6.49 7.96 14.03
CA MET A 260 6.00 9.19 13.43
C MET A 260 4.47 9.24 13.38
N ASP A 261 3.96 10.46 13.51
CA ASP A 261 2.55 10.76 13.29
C ASP A 261 2.11 10.28 11.91
N THR A 262 1.01 9.54 11.90
CA THR A 262 0.44 8.94 10.69
C THR A 262 -0.48 9.91 9.95
N GLU A 263 -1.09 10.86 10.67
CA GLU A 263 -2.05 11.79 10.05
C GLU A 263 -1.41 12.64 8.96
N GLU A 264 -0.15 13.07 9.15
CA GLU A 264 0.55 13.86 8.14
C GLU A 264 0.79 13.08 6.84
N ALA A 265 1.21 11.81 6.94
CA ALA A 265 1.34 10.94 5.78
C ALA A 265 -0.03 10.73 5.09
N ALA A 266 -1.10 10.62 5.88
CA ALA A 266 -2.46 10.48 5.38
C ALA A 266 -2.92 11.74 4.63
N ARG A 267 -2.68 12.95 5.16
CA ARG A 267 -3.00 14.21 4.47
C ARG A 267 -2.30 14.29 3.12
N VAL A 268 -1.00 14.00 3.07
CA VAL A 268 -0.23 14.04 1.83
C VAL A 268 -0.76 13.06 0.77
N GLN A 269 -1.04 11.82 1.18
CA GLN A 269 -1.45 10.79 0.23
C GLN A 269 -2.94 10.86 -0.16
N PHE A 270 -3.82 11.26 0.76
CA PHE A 270 -5.27 11.20 0.56
C PHE A 270 -5.89 12.55 0.19
N VAL A 271 -5.38 13.66 0.72
CA VAL A 271 -5.95 15.01 0.51
C VAL A 271 -5.25 15.68 -0.66
N TYR A 272 -3.91 15.78 -0.60
CA TYR A 272 -3.13 16.39 -1.69
C TYR A 272 -2.94 15.46 -2.89
N LYS A 273 -3.37 14.18 -2.76
CA LYS A 273 -3.31 13.16 -3.81
C LYS A 273 -1.91 13.01 -4.40
N HIS A 274 -0.87 13.26 -3.59
CA HIS A 274 0.51 13.02 -3.97
C HIS A 274 0.77 11.52 -3.98
N THR A 275 0.68 10.94 -5.17
CA THR A 275 1.02 9.54 -5.40
C THR A 275 2.52 9.36 -5.25
N VAL A 276 2.90 8.37 -4.44
CA VAL A 276 4.30 8.00 -4.27
C VAL A 276 4.83 7.40 -5.57
N THR A 277 5.59 8.20 -6.32
CA THR A 277 6.17 7.85 -7.62
C THR A 277 7.53 7.17 -7.45
N SER A 278 7.78 6.19 -8.29
CA SER A 278 9.04 5.48 -8.31
C SER A 278 10.19 6.28 -8.99
N SER A 279 10.23 7.61 -8.89
CA SER A 279 11.28 8.44 -9.52
C SER A 279 12.69 8.16 -8.98
N VAL A 280 12.79 7.48 -7.82
CA VAL A 280 14.04 7.21 -7.08
C VAL A 280 15.04 6.28 -7.82
N TYR A 281 14.64 5.60 -8.89
CA TYR A 281 15.55 4.70 -9.63
C TYR A 281 15.58 4.92 -11.16
N GLY A 282 15.02 6.03 -11.64
CA GLY A 282 15.05 6.38 -13.06
C GLY A 282 16.20 7.34 -13.42
N SER A 283 17.45 7.04 -13.04
CA SER A 283 18.64 7.67 -13.64
C SER A 283 19.92 6.94 -13.23
N SER A 284 20.19 5.81 -13.87
CA SER A 284 21.53 5.20 -13.90
C SER A 284 21.70 4.60 -15.28
N GLY A 285 21.93 5.49 -16.24
CA GLY A 285 22.10 5.12 -17.64
C GLY A 285 21.95 6.32 -18.55
N ARG A 286 22.84 7.31 -18.42
CA ARG A 286 23.22 8.25 -19.48
C ARG A 286 24.40 9.08 -19.00
N LEU A 287 25.58 8.77 -19.52
CA LEU A 287 26.58 9.69 -20.06
C LEU A 287 27.91 8.94 -20.24
N SER A 288 28.20 8.58 -21.48
CA SER A 288 29.50 8.88 -22.07
C SER A 288 29.27 9.06 -23.57
N ASP A 289 28.96 10.30 -23.95
CA ASP A 289 29.38 10.81 -25.24
C ASP A 289 30.91 10.90 -25.19
N GLU A 290 31.60 10.11 -26.00
CA GLU A 290 32.89 10.50 -26.55
C GLU A 290 32.89 10.17 -28.04
N SER A 291 32.86 11.26 -28.81
CA SER A 291 33.17 11.33 -30.22
C SER A 291 34.59 10.87 -30.51
N ILE A 292 34.81 9.97 -31.47
CA ILE A 292 35.96 10.00 -32.41
C ILE A 292 35.46 9.48 -33.77
N ARG A 293 35.88 10.20 -34.81
CA ARG A 293 35.61 10.02 -36.25
C ARG A 293 36.20 8.73 -36.85
N SER A 294 35.54 8.29 -37.92
CA SER A 294 36.07 7.66 -39.15
C SER A 294 37.01 6.45 -39.03
N ASP A 295 36.60 5.30 -39.57
CA ASP A 295 37.02 4.97 -40.94
C ASP A 295 36.08 3.97 -41.64
N SER A 296 36.09 4.07 -42.96
CA SER A 296 35.29 3.34 -43.92
C SER A 296 35.88 1.94 -44.14
N THR A 297 35.05 0.92 -44.36
CA THR A 297 35.24 0.00 -45.50
C THR A 297 34.05 -0.93 -45.67
N MET A 298 33.65 -1.04 -46.93
CA MET A 298 32.62 -1.91 -47.48
C MET A 298 32.87 -3.38 -47.15
N HIS A 299 31.80 -4.17 -46.97
CA HIS A 299 31.64 -5.43 -47.71
C HIS A 299 30.17 -5.83 -47.81
N SER A 300 29.68 -5.75 -49.04
CA SER A 300 28.50 -6.42 -49.57
C SER A 300 28.86 -7.83 -50.01
N TYR A 301 28.11 -8.82 -49.58
CA TYR A 301 27.96 -10.13 -50.22
C TYR A 301 26.45 -10.42 -50.20
N ALA A 302 25.81 -10.46 -51.37
CA ALA A 302 25.63 -11.64 -52.22
C ALA A 302 24.60 -12.61 -51.60
#